data_AF-A0A914MVL5-F1
#
_entry.id   AF-A0A914MVL5-F1
#
_cell.length_a   1.000
_cell.length_b   1.000
_cell.length_c   1.000
_cell.angle_alpha   90.00
_cell.angle_beta   90.00
_cell.angle_gamma   90.00
#
_symmetry.space_group_name_H-M   'P 1'
#
loop_
_entity.id
_entity.type
_entity.pdbx_description
1 polymer ?
#
loop_
_entity_poly.entity_id
_entity_poly.type
_entity_poly.pdbx_seq_one_letter_code
_entity_poly.pdbx_strand_id
1 'polypeptide(L)'
;MIAESTIEKDCPDKKRPINNCCVSHDSCYDDQKGRKYCDDIFCECLEIASAGSEECSKVDTKMFCDLVREFGQSFYNASVNATNTIQTINNR
;
A
#
# COMPACT_ATOMS: atom_id res chain seq x y z
N MET A 1 -10.09 -1.70 -7.76
CA MET A 1 -8.77 -2.29 -8.08
C MET A 1 -8.83 -3.79 -7.84
N ILE A 2 -7.97 -4.58 -8.48
CA ILE A 2 -7.90 -6.05 -8.29
C ILE A 2 -7.78 -6.40 -6.79
N ALA A 3 -7.00 -5.63 -6.03
CA ALA A 3 -6.81 -5.84 -4.60
C ALA A 3 -8.11 -5.79 -3.78
N GLU A 4 -8.99 -4.81 -4.03
CA GLU A 4 -10.22 -4.66 -3.26
C GLU A 4 -11.19 -5.82 -3.49
N SER A 5 -11.40 -6.22 -4.74
CA SER A 5 -12.30 -7.31 -5.09
C SER A 5 -11.81 -8.68 -4.61
N THR A 6 -10.49 -8.89 -4.57
CA THR A 6 -9.88 -10.11 -4.02
C THR A 6 -10.11 -10.18 -2.51
N ILE A 7 -9.78 -9.11 -1.78
CA ILE A 7 -9.95 -9.06 -0.31
C ILE A 7 -11.42 -9.20 0.09
N GLU A 8 -12.35 -8.57 -0.64
CA GLU A 8 -13.78 -8.66 -0.34
C GLU A 8 -14.34 -10.07 -0.51
N LYS A 9 -13.76 -10.85 -1.44
CA LYS A 9 -14.14 -12.24 -1.67
C LYS A 9 -13.50 -13.20 -0.67
N ASP A 10 -12.21 -13.04 -0.41
CA ASP A 10 -11.41 -14.04 0.29
C ASP A 10 -11.35 -13.77 1.81
N CYS A 11 -11.43 -12.51 2.24
CA CYS A 11 -11.47 -12.12 3.65
C CYS A 11 -12.17 -10.78 3.90
N PRO A 12 -13.51 -10.71 3.79
CA PRO A 12 -14.27 -9.46 3.91
C PRO A 12 -14.03 -8.72 5.24
N ASP A 13 -13.85 -9.45 6.34
CA ASP A 13 -13.56 -8.88 7.67
C ASP A 13 -12.18 -8.21 7.76
N LYS A 14 -11.29 -8.50 6.81
CA LYS A 14 -9.94 -7.92 6.73
C LYS A 14 -9.85 -6.75 5.75
N LYS A 15 -10.95 -6.42 5.04
CA LYS A 15 -11.00 -5.28 4.10
C LYS A 15 -10.50 -3.99 4.73
N ARG A 16 -11.06 -3.62 5.90
CA ARG A 16 -10.68 -2.38 6.59
C ARG A 16 -9.20 -2.36 7.04
N PRO A 17 -8.69 -3.36 7.78
CA PRO A 17 -7.29 -3.34 8.21
C PRO A 17 -6.30 -3.39 7.04
N ILE A 18 -6.58 -4.14 5.97
CA ILE A 18 -5.71 -4.16 4.77
C ILE A 18 -5.73 -2.79 4.08
N ASN A 19 -6.90 -2.16 3.94
CA ASN A 19 -6.99 -0.82 3.36
C ASN A 19 -6.18 0.23 4.14
N ASN A 20 -6.08 0.10 5.46
CA ASN A 20 -5.25 0.99 6.28
C ASN A 20 -3.75 0.85 5.94
N CYS A 21 -3.30 -0.34 5.53
CA CYS A 21 -1.94 -0.54 5.02
C CYS A 21 -1.72 0.23 3.72
N CYS A 22 -2.69 0.20 2.79
CA CYS A 22 -2.62 0.96 1.54
C CYS A 22 -2.53 2.47 1.80
N VAL A 23 -3.38 3.01 2.67
CA VAL A 23 -3.37 4.44 3.03
C VAL A 23 -2.02 4.86 3.62
N SER A 24 -1.42 4.01 4.47
CA SER A 24 -0.11 4.28 5.07
C SER A 24 1.02 4.19 4.05
N HIS A 25 0.92 3.28 3.07
CA HIS A 25 1.89 3.13 1.98
C HIS A 25 1.87 4.34 1.04
N ASP A 26 0.68 4.78 0.63
CA ASP A 26 0.50 5.98 -0.20
C ASP A 26 1.08 7.22 0.51
N SER A 27 0.80 7.40 1.80
CA SER A 27 1.40 8.50 2.58
C SER A 27 2.93 8.38 2.69
N CYS A 28 3.48 7.17 2.80
CA CYS A 28 4.94 6.97 2.81
C CYS A 28 5.57 7.33 1.45
N TYR A 29 4.86 7.03 0.36
CA TYR A 29 5.23 7.43 -1.00
C TYR A 29 5.14 8.95 -1.18
N ASP A 30 4.09 9.61 -0.70
CA ASP A 30 3.94 11.07 -0.77
C ASP A 30 5.04 11.79 0.03
N ASP A 31 5.40 11.25 1.19
CA ASP A 31 6.49 11.73 2.04
C ASP A 31 7.88 11.42 1.48
N GLN A 32 7.97 10.66 0.38
CA GLN A 32 9.23 10.30 -0.27
C GLN A 32 10.25 9.65 0.68
N LYS A 33 9.81 8.77 1.59
CA LYS A 33 10.67 8.11 2.58
C LYS A 33 11.57 7.00 2.02
N GLY A 34 11.55 6.80 0.70
CA GLY A 34 12.27 5.77 -0.01
C GLY A 34 11.39 4.56 -0.31
N ARG A 35 11.27 4.21 -1.59
CA ARG A 35 10.42 3.10 -2.07
C ARG A 35 10.59 1.81 -1.27
N LYS A 36 11.85 1.32 -1.16
CA LYS A 36 12.13 0.05 -0.48
C LYS A 36 11.63 0.07 0.97
N TYR A 37 11.85 1.17 1.68
CA TYR A 37 11.41 1.33 3.07
C TYR A 37 9.88 1.30 3.16
N CYS A 38 9.19 2.04 2.29
CA CYS A 38 7.73 2.04 2.25
C CYS A 38 7.15 0.67 1.90
N ASP A 39 7.72 -0.02 0.92
CA ASP A 39 7.30 -1.36 0.51
C ASP A 39 7.52 -2.38 1.64
N ASP A 40 8.66 -2.32 2.35
CA ASP A 40 8.95 -3.23 3.46
C ASP A 40 7.95 -3.07 4.61
N ILE A 41 7.59 -1.83 4.98
CA ILE A 41 6.57 -1.54 6.00
C ILE A 41 5.18 -1.96 5.54
N PHE A 42 4.86 -1.76 4.26
CA PHE A 42 3.58 -2.19 3.69
C PHE A 42 3.44 -3.71 3.78
N CYS A 43 4.47 -4.46 3.40
CA CYS A 43 4.46 -5.92 3.50
C CYS A 43 4.27 -6.39 4.95
N GLU A 44 4.96 -5.78 5.92
CA GLU A 44 4.77 -6.10 7.35
C GLU A 44 3.34 -5.77 7.83
N CYS A 45 2.78 -4.64 7.39
CA CYS A 45 1.41 -4.26 7.71
C CYS A 45 0.40 -5.28 7.19
N LEU A 46 0.57 -5.77 5.95
CA LEU A 46 -0.31 -6.77 5.36
C LEU A 46 -0.30 -8.09 6.14
N GLU A 47 0.86 -8.56 6.59
CA GLU A 47 0.99 -9.77 7.42
C GLU A 47 0.19 -9.63 8.73
N ILE A 48 0.30 -8.48 9.39
CA ILE A 48 -0.43 -8.19 10.63
C ILE A 48 -1.95 -8.06 10.36
N ALA A 49 -2.33 -7.33 9.30
CA ALA A 49 -3.72 -7.08 8.96
C ALA A 49 -4.48 -8.36 8.55
N SER A 50 -3.79 -9.27 7.87
CA SER A 50 -4.33 -10.53 7.37
C SER A 50 -4.27 -11.68 8.40
N ALA A 51 -3.51 -11.52 9.49
CA ALA A 51 -3.36 -12.54 10.54
C ALA A 51 -4.71 -13.12 11.01
N GLY A 52 -4.76 -14.45 11.19
CA GLY A 52 -5.98 -15.17 11.58
C GLY A 52 -6.92 -15.53 10.42
N SER A 53 -6.54 -15.26 9.16
CA SER A 53 -7.18 -15.82 7.96
C SER A 53 -6.11 -16.52 7.11
N GLU A 54 -6.21 -17.83 6.93
CA GLU A 54 -5.18 -18.61 6.24
C GLU A 54 -5.10 -18.26 4.74
N GLU A 55 -6.26 -18.11 4.09
CA GLU A 55 -6.37 -17.65 2.69
C GLU A 55 -5.75 -16.26 2.47
N CYS A 56 -6.10 -15.26 3.28
CA CYS A 56 -5.59 -13.90 3.08
C CYS A 56 -4.16 -13.67 3.58
N SER A 57 -3.71 -14.42 4.59
CA SER A 57 -2.34 -14.27 5.10
C SER A 57 -1.29 -14.82 4.15
N LYS A 58 -1.58 -15.93 3.45
CA LYS A 58 -0.53 -16.62 2.68
C LYS A 58 -0.50 -16.26 1.20
N VAL A 59 -1.65 -15.98 0.58
CA VAL A 59 -1.72 -15.77 -0.88
C VAL A 59 -1.78 -14.29 -1.22
N ASP A 60 -2.80 -13.59 -0.71
CA ASP A 60 -3.05 -12.20 -1.09
C ASP A 60 -1.99 -11.24 -0.56
N THR A 61 -1.59 -11.41 0.70
CA THR A 61 -0.55 -10.59 1.33
C THR A 61 0.77 -10.64 0.55
N LYS A 62 1.23 -11.86 0.23
CA LYS A 62 2.44 -12.05 -0.56
C LYS A 62 2.30 -11.47 -1.97
N MET A 63 1.17 -11.72 -2.62
CA MET A 63 0.89 -11.18 -3.96
C MET A 63 0.94 -9.65 -3.98
N PHE A 64 0.28 -8.98 -3.03
CA PHE A 64 0.30 -7.52 -2.96
C PHE A 64 1.67 -6.96 -2.64
N CYS A 65 2.42 -7.59 -1.71
CA CYS A 65 3.80 -7.22 -1.41
C CYS A 65 4.71 -7.32 -2.65
N ASP A 66 4.60 -8.40 -3.43
CA ASP A 66 5.40 -8.57 -4.65
C ASP A 66 5.01 -7.54 -5.72
N LEU A 67 3.71 -7.25 -5.89
CA LEU A 67 3.22 -6.28 -6.87
C LEU A 67 3.75 -4.87 -6.64
N VAL A 68 3.76 -4.39 -5.39
CA VAL A 68 4.29 -3.04 -5.08
C VAL A 68 5.80 -2.97 -5.31
N ARG A 69 6.53 -4.05 -5.02
CA ARG A 69 7.99 -4.11 -5.25
C ARG A 69 8.33 -4.13 -6.75
N GLU A 70 7.56 -4.87 -7.53
CA GLU A 70 7.77 -5.02 -8.98
C GLU A 70 7.35 -3.76 -9.75
N PHE A 71 6.14 -3.26 -9.49
CA PHE A 71 5.53 -2.19 -10.29
C PHE A 71 5.48 -0.82 -9.60
N GLY A 72 5.82 -0.74 -8.31
CA GLY A 72 5.65 0.48 -7.51
C GLY A 72 6.61 1.61 -7.83
N GLN A 73 7.69 1.39 -8.60
CA GLN A 73 8.67 2.46 -8.89
C GLN A 73 8.04 3.65 -9.61
N SER A 74 7.18 3.39 -10.60
CA SER A 74 6.50 4.46 -11.35
C SER A 74 5.56 5.26 -10.45
N PHE A 75 4.86 4.60 -9.53
CA PHE A 75 3.96 5.24 -8.58
C PHE A 75 4.73 6.06 -7.53
N TYR A 76 5.83 5.53 -7.00
CA TYR A 76 6.71 6.23 -6.07
C TYR A 76 7.31 7.50 -6.69
N ASN A 77 7.69 7.45 -7.97
CA ASN A 77 8.20 8.63 -8.66
C ASN A 77 7.08 9.65 -8.95
N ALA A 78 5.86 9.19 -9.20
CA ALA A 78 4.72 10.07 -9.49
C ALA A 78 4.27 10.84 -8.24
N SER A 79 4.37 10.25 -7.04
CA SER A 79 3.99 10.92 -5.79
C SER A 79 4.87 12.14 -5.47
N VAL A 80 6.10 12.21 -5.99
CA VAL A 80 6.96 13.42 -5.92
C VAL A 80 6.22 14.68 -6.41
N ASN A 81 5.51 14.55 -7.53
CA ASN A 81 4.84 15.68 -8.18
C ASN A 81 3.54 16.07 -7.47
N ALA A 82 2.90 15.14 -6.76
CA ALA A 82 1.75 15.43 -5.91
C ALA A 82 2.16 16.36 -4.76
N THR A 83 3.30 16.08 -4.11
CA THR A 83 3.83 16.88 -2.99
C THR A 83 4.25 18.30 -3.44
N ASN A 84 4.86 18.44 -4.62
CA ASN A 84 5.24 19.74 -5.20
C ASN A 84 4.03 20.64 -5.52
N THR A 85 2.90 20.05 -5.89
CA THR A 85 1.68 20.80 -6.20
C THR A 85 1.08 21.43 -4.93
N ILE A 86 1.14 20.74 -3.80
CA ILE A 86 0.64 21.26 -2.50
C ILE A 86 1.53 22.40 -1.97
N GLN A 87 2.85 22.32 -2.12
CA GLN A 87 3.74 23.43 -1.76
C GLN A 87 3.50 24.68 -2.61
N THR A 88 3.15 24.52 -3.90
CA THR A 88 2.91 25.65 -4.79
C THR A 88 1.58 26.36 -4.50
N ILE A 89 0.58 25.64 -4.00
CA ILE A 89 -0.74 26.21 -3.63
C ILE A 89 -0.66 26.96 -2.29
N ASN A 90 0.13 26.49 -1.33
CA ASN A 90 0.28 27.13 -0.01
C ASN A 90 1.16 28.39 -0.01
N ASN A 91 1.63 28.84 -1.18
CA ASN A 91 2.53 29.99 -1.32
C ASN A 91 2.02 31.03 -2.35
N ARG A 92 0.71 31.08 -2.61
CA ARG A 92 0.05 32.11 -3.43
C ARG A 92 -1.01 32.86 -2.64
#